data_AF-A0A7R8VY21-F1
#
_entry.id   AF-A0A7R8VY21-F1
#
_cell.length_a   1.000
_cell.length_b   1.000
_cell.length_c   1.000
_cell.angle_alpha   90.00
_cell.angle_beta   90.00
_cell.angle_gamma   90.00
#
_symmetry.space_group_name_H-M   'P 1'
#
loop_
_entity.id
_entity.type
_entity.pdbx_description
1 polymer ?
#
loop_
_entity_poly.entity_id
_entity_poly.type
_entity_poly.pdbx_seq_one_letter_code
_entity_poly.pdbx_strand_id
1 'polypeptide(L)'
;MSSFPDVKVLLQNNAPAPGEMVKVLLQNNAPAPGEMVQLCLKVQGKGEWSRTLVVCKNFTSDSNGFVQFLVRPQHHNVVLLSFVATAVGYQTQYYSPDKRWRVFMDQPSAFFDVQSWYSPTNSYVQIADDKETGLECGSHHTFHVFYTMNPNVTRRTFYYLVRGSW
;
A
#
# COMPACT_ATOMS: atom_id res chain seq x y z
N MET A 1 -3.37 6.25 -34.66
CA MET A 1 -2.73 5.17 -33.88
C MET A 1 -2.96 5.46 -32.42
N SER A 2 -3.97 4.83 -31.82
CA SER A 2 -4.23 4.91 -30.38
C SER A 2 -3.28 3.94 -29.68
N SER A 3 -2.26 4.45 -28.97
CA SER A 3 -1.42 3.61 -28.13
C SER A 3 -2.24 3.14 -26.94
N PHE A 4 -2.19 1.84 -26.66
CA PHE A 4 -2.74 1.28 -25.44
C PHE A 4 -1.97 1.82 -24.22
N PRO A 5 -2.50 1.84 -22.99
CA PRO A 5 -1.66 2.13 -21.85
C PRO A 5 -0.56 1.08 -21.81
N ASP A 6 0.66 1.54 -22.00
CA ASP A 6 1.84 0.67 -22.03
C ASP A 6 2.21 0.20 -20.63
N VAL A 7 1.54 0.73 -19.58
CA VAL A 7 1.87 0.52 -18.18
C VAL A 7 0.71 -0.06 -17.36
N LYS A 8 1.07 -0.81 -16.33
CA LYS A 8 0.24 -1.44 -15.32
C LYS A 8 0.73 -1.01 -13.94
N VAL A 9 -0.18 -0.61 -13.06
CA VAL A 9 0.12 -0.21 -11.69
C VAL A 9 -0.32 -1.32 -10.74
N LEU A 10 0.50 -1.64 -9.75
CA LEU A 10 0.24 -2.65 -8.72
C LEU A 10 0.59 -2.06 -7.35
N LEU A 11 -0.30 -2.21 -6.36
CA LEU A 11 0.01 -1.92 -4.97
C LEU A 11 0.49 -3.20 -4.28
N GLN A 12 1.60 -3.13 -3.56
CA GLN A 12 2.22 -4.26 -2.90
C GLN A 12 2.49 -3.94 -1.43
N ASN A 13 2.03 -4.84 -0.56
CA ASN A 13 2.44 -4.88 0.84
C ASN A 13 3.71 -5.75 0.90
N ASN A 14 4.82 -5.28 0.36
CA ASN A 14 6.07 -6.04 0.43
C ASN A 14 6.94 -5.48 1.55
N ALA A 15 7.14 -6.27 2.60
CA ALA A 15 8.21 -6.04 3.56
C ALA A 15 9.50 -6.59 2.96
N PRO A 16 10.41 -5.69 2.56
CA PRO A 16 11.70 -5.66 3.26
C PRO A 16 12.22 -4.24 3.49
N ALA A 17 11.45 -3.22 3.11
CA ALA A 17 11.76 -1.81 3.36
C ALA A 17 10.67 -1.22 4.27
N PRO A 18 11.00 -0.28 5.16
CA PRO A 18 9.98 0.44 5.91
C PRO A 18 9.18 1.32 4.93
N GLY A 19 8.07 0.81 4.42
CA GLY A 19 7.17 1.55 3.53
C GLY A 19 6.27 0.67 2.69
N GLU A 20 5.10 1.19 2.36
CA GLU A 20 4.21 0.60 1.35
C GLU A 20 4.77 0.92 -0.04
N MET A 21 4.58 0.01 -1.01
CA MET A 21 5.18 0.13 -2.34
C MET A 21 4.14 0.06 -3.45
N VAL A 22 4.34 0.87 -4.48
CA VAL A 22 3.65 0.72 -5.77
C VAL A 22 4.65 0.18 -6.78
N LYS A 23 4.30 -0.86 -7.53
CA LYS A 23 5.08 -1.35 -8.66
C LYS A 23 4.39 -0.97 -9.97
N VAL A 24 5.15 -0.31 -10.84
CA VAL A 24 4.76 0.07 -12.19
C VAL A 24 5.48 -0.83 -13.17
N LEU A 25 4.70 -1.49 -14.00
CA LEU A 25 5.17 -2.45 -14.99
C LEU A 25 4.74 -2.01 -16.37
N LEU A 26 5.50 -2.37 -17.38
CA LEU A 26 5.05 -2.36 -18.76
C LEU A 26 4.07 -3.52 -19.02
N GLN A 27 3.37 -3.53 -20.15
CA GLN A 27 2.47 -4.63 -20.54
C GLN A 27 3.16 -6.00 -20.58
N ASN A 28 4.45 -6.04 -20.90
CA ASN A 28 5.26 -7.27 -20.90
C ASN A 28 5.76 -7.68 -19.50
N ASN A 29 5.24 -7.06 -18.44
CA ASN A 29 5.65 -7.23 -17.04
C ASN A 29 7.10 -6.80 -16.72
N ALA A 30 7.79 -6.12 -17.63
CA ALA A 30 9.07 -5.48 -17.31
C ALA A 30 8.84 -4.23 -16.45
N PRO A 31 9.81 -3.82 -15.62
CA PRO A 31 9.76 -2.54 -14.91
C PRO A 31 9.49 -1.34 -15.83
N ALA A 32 8.65 -0.41 -15.41
CA ALA A 32 8.42 0.86 -16.11
C ALA A 32 9.04 2.03 -15.32
N PRO A 33 10.29 2.41 -15.61
CA PRO A 33 10.98 3.49 -14.90
C PRO A 33 10.56 4.88 -15.38
N GLY A 34 10.58 5.87 -14.48
CA GLY A 34 10.29 7.27 -14.82
C GLY A 34 8.81 7.61 -14.97
N GLU A 35 7.92 6.66 -14.68
CA GLU A 35 6.48 6.83 -14.80
C GLU A 35 5.92 7.65 -13.64
N MET A 36 5.10 8.66 -13.96
CA MET A 36 4.45 9.48 -12.94
C MET A 36 3.17 8.81 -12.44
N VAL A 37 3.15 8.50 -11.15
CA VAL A 37 2.02 7.90 -10.46
C VAL A 37 1.46 8.90 -9.45
N GLN A 38 0.16 9.12 -9.47
CA GLN A 38 -0.54 9.85 -8.41
C GLN A 38 -1.09 8.85 -7.41
N LEU A 39 -0.65 8.96 -6.16
CA LEU A 39 -1.14 8.16 -5.05
C LEU A 39 -2.07 9.03 -4.21
N CYS A 40 -3.34 8.62 -4.12
CA CYS A 40 -4.35 9.24 -3.28
C CYS A 40 -4.67 8.34 -2.10
N LEU A 41 -4.49 8.86 -0.88
CA LEU A 41 -4.93 8.24 0.35
C LEU A 41 -6.28 8.81 0.75
N LYS A 42 -7.27 7.94 0.93
CA LYS A 42 -8.57 8.24 1.52
C LYS A 42 -8.59 7.70 2.94
N VAL A 43 -8.88 8.57 3.90
CA VAL A 43 -8.96 8.20 5.32
C VAL A 43 -10.41 8.21 5.78
N GLN A 44 -10.87 7.09 6.35
CA GLN A 44 -12.19 6.98 6.95
C GLN A 44 -12.08 6.90 8.47
N GLY A 45 -12.76 7.81 9.17
CA GLY A 45 -12.83 7.83 10.63
C GLY A 45 -14.09 7.15 11.18
N LYS A 46 -14.08 6.88 12.49
CA LYS A 46 -15.23 6.37 13.26
C LYS A 46 -16.25 7.49 13.48
N GLY A 47 -17.43 7.42 12.85
CA GLY A 47 -18.54 8.36 13.05
C GLY A 47 -19.42 8.60 11.81
N GLU A 48 -20.64 9.11 12.03
CA GLU A 48 -21.77 9.16 11.08
C GLU A 48 -21.62 10.19 9.94
N TRP A 49 -20.65 11.11 10.04
CA TRP A 49 -20.32 12.11 9.02
C TRP A 49 -18.83 12.12 8.71
N SER A 50 -18.24 10.94 8.48
CA SER A 50 -16.80 10.83 8.22
C SER A 50 -16.42 11.65 6.98
N ARG A 51 -15.80 12.81 7.17
CA ARG A 51 -15.17 13.55 6.07
C ARG A 51 -14.05 12.65 5.53
N THR A 52 -14.25 12.07 4.35
CA THR A 52 -13.19 11.34 3.66
C THR A 52 -12.09 12.33 3.31
N LEU A 53 -11.04 12.36 4.13
CA LEU A 53 -9.87 13.17 3.82
C LEU A 53 -9.15 12.47 2.66
N VAL A 54 -9.07 13.15 1.53
CA VAL A 54 -8.32 12.67 0.36
C VAL A 54 -7.04 13.47 0.25
N VAL A 55 -5.89 12.81 0.40
CA VAL A 55 -4.58 13.41 0.18
C VAL A 55 -3.94 12.75 -1.02
N CYS A 56 -3.74 13.50 -2.09
CA CYS A 56 -3.08 13.02 -3.30
C CYS A 56 -1.67 13.60 -3.40
N LYS A 57 -0.71 12.76 -3.79
CA LYS A 57 0.65 13.18 -4.06
C LYS A 57 1.19 12.45 -5.28
N ASN A 58 1.96 13.15 -6.09
CA ASN A 58 2.60 12.58 -7.26
C ASN A 58 3.98 12.05 -6.89
N PHE A 59 4.31 10.91 -7.46
CA PHE A 59 5.57 10.22 -7.33
C PHE A 59 6.04 9.75 -8.70
N THR A 60 7.32 9.44 -8.82
CA THR A 60 7.92 8.92 -10.04
C THR A 60 8.54 7.55 -9.73
N SER A 61 8.32 6.57 -10.59
CA SER A 61 8.91 5.24 -10.42
C SER A 61 10.42 5.26 -10.62
N ASP A 62 11.12 4.46 -9.82
CA ASP A 62 12.57 4.27 -9.90
C ASP A 62 12.99 3.38 -11.08
N SER A 63 14.29 3.08 -11.20
CA SER A 63 14.82 2.21 -12.26
C SER A 63 14.25 0.78 -12.27
N ASN A 64 13.70 0.33 -11.14
CA ASN A 64 13.07 -0.97 -10.96
C ASN A 64 11.54 -0.89 -11.04
N GLY A 65 10.99 0.28 -11.42
CA GLY A 65 9.56 0.51 -11.54
C GLY A 65 8.85 0.67 -10.19
N PHE A 66 9.57 0.88 -9.09
CA PHE A 66 8.97 1.02 -7.77
C PHE A 66 8.77 2.47 -7.36
N VAL A 67 7.70 2.72 -6.61
CA VAL A 67 7.43 3.94 -5.87
C VAL A 67 7.30 3.58 -4.40
N GLN A 68 8.23 4.07 -3.58
CA GLN A 68 8.17 3.93 -2.13
C GLN A 68 7.49 5.13 -1.50
N PHE A 69 6.59 4.91 -0.55
CA PHE A 69 5.95 5.97 0.19
C PHE A 69 5.77 5.62 1.66
N LEU A 70 5.73 6.67 2.48
CA LEU A 70 5.49 6.58 3.91
C LEU A 70 4.20 7.30 4.26
N VAL A 71 3.35 6.61 5.01
CA VAL A 71 2.10 7.16 5.53
C VAL A 71 2.39 7.65 6.94
N ARG A 72 2.10 8.92 7.20
CA ARG A 72 2.26 9.46 8.55
C ARG A 72 1.35 8.72 9.53
N PRO A 73 1.76 8.60 10.81
CA PRO A 73 0.94 7.97 11.84
C PRO A 73 -0.48 8.54 11.84
N GLN A 74 -1.46 7.64 11.76
CA GLN A 74 -2.87 8.00 11.69
C GLN A 74 -3.44 8.15 13.10
N HIS A 75 -4.45 9.01 13.22
CA HIS A 75 -5.13 9.22 14.49
C HIS A 75 -5.94 7.96 14.88
N HIS A 76 -6.11 7.72 16.17
CA HIS A 76 -6.71 6.49 16.72
C HIS A 76 -8.19 6.26 16.34
N ASN A 77 -8.83 7.28 15.74
CA ASN A 77 -10.22 7.21 15.27
C ASN A 77 -10.32 6.74 13.82
N VAL A 78 -9.21 6.40 13.16
CA VAL A 78 -9.20 5.89 11.79
C VAL A 78 -9.57 4.40 11.75
N VAL A 79 -10.52 4.07 10.89
CA VAL A 79 -11.04 2.71 10.70
C VAL A 79 -10.52 2.09 9.41
N LEU A 80 -10.38 2.90 8.36
CA LEU A 80 -9.96 2.45 7.03
C LEU A 80 -9.04 3.48 6.39
N LEU A 81 -7.94 2.98 5.81
CA LEU A 81 -7.11 3.69 4.87
C LEU A 81 -7.29 3.04 3.50
N SER A 82 -7.70 3.82 2.51
CA SER A 82 -7.86 3.35 1.13
C SER A 82 -6.88 4.09 0.23
N PHE A 83 -5.97 3.33 -0.37
CA PHE A 83 -4.95 3.81 -1.29
C PHE A 83 -5.44 3.60 -2.71
N VAL A 84 -5.30 4.64 -3.54
CA VAL A 84 -5.56 4.56 -4.98
C VAL A 84 -4.36 5.14 -5.70
N ALA A 85 -3.70 4.32 -6.51
CA ALA A 85 -2.58 4.70 -7.35
C ALA A 85 -3.04 4.77 -8.81
N THR A 86 -2.74 5.86 -9.52
CA THR A 86 -3.10 6.05 -10.93
C THR A 86 -1.91 6.55 -11.74
N ALA A 87 -1.77 6.08 -12.98
CA ALA A 87 -0.72 6.54 -13.89
C ALA A 87 -1.15 7.84 -14.59
N VAL A 88 -0.53 8.98 -14.23
CA VAL A 88 -1.00 10.32 -14.60
C VAL A 88 -0.91 10.58 -16.11
N GLY A 89 0.11 10.00 -16.77
CA GLY A 89 0.34 10.16 -18.21
C GLY A 89 -0.70 9.47 -19.10
N TYR A 90 -1.55 8.60 -18.54
CA TYR A 90 -2.45 7.73 -19.29
C TYR A 90 -3.90 7.97 -18.88
N GLN A 91 -4.52 9.03 -19.40
CA GLN A 91 -5.92 9.32 -19.09
C GLN A 91 -6.88 8.31 -19.73
N THR A 92 -8.02 8.06 -19.07
CA THR A 92 -9.12 7.26 -19.62
C THR A 92 -9.58 7.85 -20.95
N GLN A 93 -9.57 7.03 -22.00
CA GLN A 93 -10.06 7.42 -23.32
C GLN A 93 -11.48 6.90 -23.52
N TYR A 94 -12.30 7.69 -24.23
CA TYR A 94 -13.70 7.36 -24.52
C TYR A 94 -13.90 7.27 -26.04
N TYR A 95 -14.78 6.37 -26.49
CA TYR A 95 -15.14 6.26 -27.91
C TYR A 95 -15.81 7.52 -28.46
N SER A 96 -16.43 8.31 -27.58
CA SER A 96 -17.10 9.56 -27.94
C SER A 96 -16.91 10.53 -26.77
N PRO A 97 -16.23 11.68 -26.96
CA PRO A 97 -15.94 12.63 -25.89
C PRO A 97 -17.20 13.10 -25.15
N ASP A 98 -18.30 13.22 -25.90
CA ASP A 98 -19.60 13.73 -25.42
C ASP A 98 -20.37 12.69 -24.60
N LYS A 99 -19.96 11.41 -24.68
CA LYS A 99 -20.65 10.25 -24.12
C LYS A 99 -19.69 9.42 -23.26
N ARG A 100 -19.44 9.92 -22.05
CA ARG A 100 -18.57 9.30 -21.02
C ARG A 100 -19.01 7.90 -20.53
N TRP A 101 -20.03 7.30 -21.12
CA TRP A 101 -20.52 5.95 -20.79
C TRP A 101 -19.90 4.84 -21.65
N ARG A 102 -19.16 5.18 -22.72
CA ARG A 102 -18.38 4.21 -23.50
C ARG A 102 -16.89 4.45 -23.36
N VAL A 103 -16.30 3.79 -22.38
CA VAL A 103 -14.84 3.76 -22.19
C VAL A 103 -14.21 2.95 -23.33
N PHE A 104 -13.25 3.56 -24.02
CA PHE A 104 -12.35 2.87 -24.95
C PHE A 104 -11.22 2.20 -24.18
N MET A 105 -10.71 2.89 -23.16
CA MET A 105 -9.50 2.53 -22.46
C MET A 105 -9.46 3.14 -21.08
N ASP A 106 -9.30 2.31 -20.06
CA ASP A 106 -9.18 2.78 -18.68
C ASP A 106 -7.76 3.27 -18.38
N GLN A 107 -7.70 4.31 -17.54
CA GLN A 107 -6.45 4.72 -16.91
C GLN A 107 -5.91 3.57 -16.04
N PRO A 108 -4.62 3.19 -16.19
CA PRO A 108 -3.97 2.24 -15.31
C PRO A 108 -4.06 2.68 -13.86
N SER A 109 -4.65 1.84 -13.02
CA SER A 109 -4.84 2.12 -11.61
C SER A 109 -4.79 0.86 -10.76
N ALA A 110 -4.46 1.04 -9.49
CA ALA A 110 -4.51 0.01 -8.46
C ALA A 110 -5.13 0.61 -7.20
N PHE A 111 -5.81 -0.22 -6.42
CA PHE A 111 -6.33 0.17 -5.12
C PHE A 111 -5.97 -0.88 -4.06
N PHE A 112 -5.80 -0.41 -2.83
CA PHE A 112 -5.50 -1.27 -1.68
C PHE A 112 -6.08 -0.64 -0.42
N ASP A 113 -6.70 -1.47 0.42
CA ASP A 113 -7.40 -1.04 1.61
C ASP A 113 -6.77 -1.67 2.87
N VAL A 114 -6.43 -0.82 3.83
CA VAL A 114 -5.90 -1.22 5.15
C VAL A 114 -6.93 -0.89 6.21
N GLN A 115 -7.41 -1.93 6.89
CA GLN A 115 -8.26 -1.79 8.06
C GLN A 115 -7.43 -1.69 9.33
N SER A 116 -7.89 -0.91 10.31
CA SER A 116 -7.25 -0.87 11.61
C SER A 116 -7.52 -2.15 12.40
N TRP A 117 -6.48 -2.64 13.08
CA TRP A 117 -6.62 -3.74 14.02
C TRP A 117 -7.48 -3.33 15.21
N TYR A 118 -8.39 -4.21 15.63
CA TYR A 118 -9.19 -3.95 16.82
C TYR A 118 -8.37 -4.20 18.09
N SER A 119 -8.33 -3.21 19.00
CA SER A 119 -7.78 -3.36 20.34
C SER A 119 -8.64 -2.64 21.37
N PRO A 120 -9.21 -3.34 22.38
CA PRO A 120 -9.96 -2.72 23.47
C PRO A 120 -9.13 -1.71 24.29
N THR A 121 -7.83 -1.97 24.46
CA THR A 121 -6.92 -1.15 25.28
C THR A 121 -6.10 -0.16 24.47
N ASN A 122 -6.43 0.04 23.18
CA ASN A 122 -5.64 0.84 22.24
C ASN A 122 -4.13 0.48 22.25
N SER A 123 -3.81 -0.82 22.34
CA SER A 123 -2.46 -1.37 22.39
C SER A 123 -2.24 -2.28 21.19
N TYR A 124 -1.12 -2.13 20.48
CA TYR A 124 -0.85 -2.83 19.22
C TYR A 124 0.53 -3.47 19.25
N VAL A 125 0.66 -4.54 18.49
CA VAL A 125 1.93 -5.23 18.22
C VAL A 125 2.05 -5.38 16.71
N GLN A 126 3.22 -5.05 16.18
CA GLN A 126 3.58 -5.23 14.79
C GLN A 126 4.87 -6.04 14.75
N ILE A 127 4.88 -7.05 13.88
CA ILE A 127 6.07 -7.86 13.61
C ILE A 127 6.50 -7.49 12.19
N ALA A 128 7.72 -6.99 12.05
CA ALA A 128 8.34 -6.69 10.77
C ALA A 128 9.39 -7.75 10.46
N ASP A 129 9.42 -8.16 9.20
CA ASP A 129 10.39 -9.08 8.65
C ASP A 129 11.13 -8.39 7.50
N ASP A 130 12.43 -8.21 7.66
CA ASP A 130 13.26 -7.57 6.65
C ASP A 130 13.64 -8.53 5.50
N LYS A 131 13.36 -9.83 5.63
CA LYS A 131 13.68 -10.87 4.63
C LYS A 131 12.50 -11.80 4.36
N GLU A 132 11.43 -11.23 3.83
CA GLU A 132 10.26 -12.00 3.38
C GLU A 132 10.58 -12.90 2.16
N THR A 133 11.70 -12.64 1.46
CA THR A 133 12.15 -13.40 0.29
C THR A 133 12.91 -14.66 0.68
N GLY A 134 12.18 -15.70 1.06
CA GLY A 134 12.68 -17.08 1.13
C GLY A 134 13.59 -17.35 2.32
N LEU A 135 13.00 -17.89 3.39
CA LEU A 135 13.74 -18.36 4.56
C LEU A 135 14.51 -19.63 4.20
N GLU A 136 15.83 -19.60 4.35
CA GLU A 136 16.66 -20.79 4.16
C GLU A 136 16.55 -21.72 5.37
N CYS A 137 16.36 -23.02 5.09
CA CYS A 137 16.33 -24.04 6.13
C CYS A 137 17.64 -24.08 6.90
N GLY A 138 17.55 -24.11 8.24
CA GLY A 138 18.72 -24.16 9.12
C GLY A 138 19.38 -22.79 9.38
N SER A 139 18.90 -21.72 8.75
CA SER A 139 19.36 -20.36 9.05
C SER A 139 18.67 -19.77 10.29
N HIS A 140 19.40 -18.94 11.04
CA HIS A 140 18.81 -18.14 12.10
C HIS A 140 18.14 -16.91 11.49
N HIS A 141 16.84 -16.79 11.69
CA HIS A 141 16.06 -15.64 11.24
C HIS A 141 15.61 -14.77 12.41
N THR A 142 15.67 -13.46 12.23
CA THR A 142 15.36 -12.48 13.27
C THR A 142 14.18 -11.63 12.83
N PHE A 143 13.21 -11.47 13.71
CA PHE A 143 12.04 -10.62 13.50
C PHE A 143 12.12 -9.37 14.37
N HIS A 144 11.72 -8.23 13.81
CA HIS A 144 11.63 -6.98 14.56
C HIS A 144 10.21 -6.80 15.10
N VAL A 145 10.09 -6.71 16.43
CA VAL A 145 8.78 -6.55 17.10
C VAL A 145 8.63 -5.13 17.63
N PHE A 146 7.66 -4.40 17.08
CA PHE A 146 7.26 -3.07 17.52
C PHE A 146 5.96 -3.18 18.32
N TYR A 147 5.83 -2.42 19.42
CA TYR A 147 4.63 -2.45 20.24
C TYR A 147 4.35 -1.10 20.88
N THR A 148 3.08 -0.81 21.16
CA THR A 148 2.70 0.35 21.96
C THR A 148 2.61 -0.02 23.44
N MET A 149 3.05 0.89 24.31
CA MET A 149 3.15 0.61 25.75
C MET A 149 2.64 1.77 26.59
N ASN A 150 1.87 1.45 27.64
CA ASN A 150 1.62 2.38 28.72
C ASN A 150 2.89 2.55 29.56
N PRO A 151 3.37 3.78 29.81
CA PRO A 151 4.60 4.04 30.57
C PRO A 151 4.59 3.46 31.99
N ASN A 152 3.42 3.16 32.56
CA ASN A 152 3.28 2.68 33.94
C ASN A 152 3.52 1.18 34.12
N VAL A 153 3.77 0.41 33.06
CA VAL A 153 3.99 -1.04 33.15
C VAL A 153 5.47 -1.37 33.01
N THR A 154 6.04 -1.97 34.05
CA THR A 154 7.49 -2.22 34.16
C THR A 154 7.93 -3.61 33.69
N ARG A 155 7.01 -4.59 33.58
CA ARG A 155 7.32 -5.95 33.12
C ARG A 155 6.37 -6.39 32.00
N ARG A 156 6.94 -6.96 30.94
CA ARG A 156 6.21 -7.51 29.79
C ARG A 156 6.74 -8.91 29.48
N THR A 157 5.83 -9.79 29.08
CA THR A 157 6.15 -11.14 28.60
C THR A 157 5.44 -11.30 27.27
N PHE A 158 6.17 -11.71 26.23
CA PHE A 158 5.61 -12.01 24.91
C PHE A 158 5.54 -13.52 24.73
N TYR A 159 4.42 -13.99 24.19
CA TYR A 159 4.22 -15.38 23.81
C TYR A 159 4.16 -15.46 22.29
N TYR A 160 4.81 -16.45 21.70
CA TYR A 160 4.82 -16.67 20.26
C TYR A 160 4.44 -18.11 19.93
N LEU A 161 3.82 -18.29 18.77
CA LEU A 161 3.45 -19.59 18.22
C LEU A 161 3.95 -19.64 16.79
N VAL A 162 4.76 -20.65 16.46
CA VAL A 162 5.21 -20.91 15.09
C VAL A 162 4.43 -22.10 14.56
N ARG A 163 3.79 -21.94 13.41
CA ARG A 163 3.04 -23.01 12.74
C ARG A 163 3.65 -23.26 11.37
N GLY A 164 4.08 -24.51 11.13
CA GLY A 164 4.45 -25.00 9.80
C GLY A 164 3.30 -25.76 9.17
N SER A 165 3.09 -25.57 7.87
CA SER A 165 2.26 -26.43 7.03
C SER A 165 3.18 -27.37 6.25
N TRP A 166 2.94 -28.67 6.38
CA TRP A 166 3.61 -29.75 5.64
C TRP A 166 2.83 -30.08 4.38
#